data_AF-A0A4Y2JSJ4-F1
#
_entry.id   AF-A0A4Y2JSJ4-F1
#
_cell.length_a   1.000
_cell.length_b   1.000
_cell.length_c   1.000
_cell.angle_alpha   90.00
_cell.angle_beta   90.00
_cell.angle_gamma   90.00
#
_symmetry.space_group_name_H-M   'P 1'
#
loop_
_entity.id
_entity.type
_entity.pdbx_description
1 polymer ?
#
loop_
_entity_poly.entity_id
_entity_poly.type
_entity_poly.pdbx_seq_one_letter_code
_entity_poly.pdbx_strand_id
1 'polypeptide(L)'
;MTGGVGQNFRISEHDPHVMYQTVNSSISRSTLLAASIRTEQRSPVRLRNGLVTQHAYSVTGLARVRTRTGEVPLIRLRNPWGKGEWNGPWSDRSWEWDSLPERDQELLSVRIRNDGEFWMSFEDFLRNFTFLDLLHVGPDDWMLEPALHSKRPWRAVLARRRWRVGFNAGGGPQCKETTAMNPQFRVHIAKNGAKKCHVVVSILQYYSLGPQNAEQTKRSPLLPLGFTVYEVPPNVSRINTNFVLTHQALDVVLHSPIREAVIFFTLPPGDFVIMPFTVQPNLETKFLLRIFTDEVSNIWEVNDENVICRELTFTYNADVMTLQNDFPILNKMMHKIPTEIDALMLQKILRTSWRSLNLLCEKPSLELCRNLIMLRDPMITGKISRNELPGLIYTLQYWRTAFAKQDSNNRGKTSSFNFRNLLWDAERFTTVEKKMKENGMTLEEMILLTIYS
;
A
#
# COMPACT_ATOMS: atom_id res chain seq x y z
N MET A 1 13.46 -18.07 7.93
CA MET A 1 13.80 -19.30 7.20
C MET A 1 13.25 -19.30 5.77
N THR A 2 12.02 -18.82 5.50
CA THR A 2 11.40 -19.00 4.17
C THR A 2 11.10 -17.73 3.38
N GLY A 3 11.30 -16.52 3.91
CA GLY A 3 10.97 -15.26 3.22
C GLY A 3 9.47 -14.98 2.99
N GLY A 4 8.63 -16.01 3.16
CA GLY A 4 7.20 -16.00 2.91
C GLY A 4 6.36 -15.18 3.90
N VAL A 5 5.06 -15.15 3.64
CA VAL A 5 4.05 -14.46 4.44
C VAL A 5 3.31 -15.45 5.32
N GLY A 6 3.45 -15.28 6.63
CA GLY A 6 2.78 -16.10 7.63
C GLY A 6 1.43 -15.52 8.03
N GLN A 7 0.39 -16.34 8.01
CA GLN A 7 -0.95 -16.02 8.49
C GLN A 7 -1.39 -17.06 9.51
N ASN A 8 -2.02 -16.61 10.59
CA ASN A 8 -2.57 -17.47 11.63
C ASN A 8 -4.08 -17.24 11.69
N PHE A 9 -4.84 -18.33 11.65
CA PHE A 9 -6.27 -18.32 11.83
C PHE A 9 -6.64 -19.08 13.10
N ARG A 10 -7.47 -18.47 13.93
CA ARG A 10 -8.14 -19.18 15.01
C ARG A 10 -9.42 -19.80 14.46
N ILE A 11 -9.45 -21.12 14.37
CA ILE A 11 -10.50 -21.85 13.65
C ILE A 11 -11.91 -21.52 14.18
N SER A 12 -12.04 -21.31 15.50
CA SER A 12 -13.32 -21.00 16.15
C SER A 12 -13.89 -19.62 15.82
N GLU A 13 -13.08 -18.67 15.32
CA GLU A 13 -13.49 -17.28 15.07
C GLU A 13 -14.00 -17.06 13.64
N HIS A 14 -13.93 -18.08 12.78
CA HIS A 14 -14.22 -17.95 11.36
C HIS A 14 -15.29 -18.93 10.89
N ASP A 15 -16.00 -18.54 9.83
CA ASP A 15 -17.01 -19.37 9.20
C ASP A 15 -16.39 -20.64 8.56
N PRO A 16 -16.98 -21.83 8.79
CA PRO A 16 -16.52 -23.10 8.22
C PRO A 16 -16.32 -23.08 6.70
N HIS A 17 -17.20 -22.41 5.96
CA HIS A 17 -17.14 -22.35 4.51
C HIS A 17 -15.98 -21.46 4.04
N VAL A 18 -15.74 -20.32 4.71
CA VAL A 18 -14.58 -19.46 4.45
C VAL A 18 -13.27 -20.20 4.74
N MET A 19 -13.23 -20.98 5.83
CA MET A 19 -12.09 -21.82 6.17
C MET A 19 -11.81 -22.88 5.11
N TYR A 20 -12.85 -23.62 4.69
CA TYR A 20 -12.71 -24.62 3.64
C TYR A 20 -12.18 -24.01 2.34
N GLN A 21 -12.74 -22.86 1.94
CA GLN A 21 -12.27 -22.14 0.75
C GLN A 21 -10.81 -21.71 0.87
N THR A 22 -10.40 -21.19 2.02
CA THR A 22 -9.01 -20.77 2.29
C THR A 22 -8.03 -21.94 2.21
N VAL A 23 -8.38 -23.11 2.78
CA VAL A 23 -7.54 -24.30 2.68
C VAL A 23 -7.51 -24.81 1.24
N ASN A 24 -8.66 -24.89 0.56
CA ASN A 24 -8.77 -25.39 -0.81
C ASN A 24 -7.98 -24.54 -1.82
N SER A 25 -8.02 -23.21 -1.68
CA SER A 25 -7.24 -22.31 -2.53
C SER A 25 -5.74 -22.41 -2.26
N SER A 26 -5.36 -22.63 -0.99
CA SER A 26 -3.97 -22.59 -0.55
C SER A 26 -3.22 -23.90 -0.76
N ILE A 27 -3.92 -25.04 -0.69
CA ILE A 27 -3.29 -26.37 -0.69
C ILE A 27 -2.62 -26.74 -2.02
N SER A 28 -3.24 -26.31 -3.12
CA SER A 28 -2.74 -26.51 -4.50
C SER A 28 -1.64 -25.53 -4.88
N ARG A 29 -1.37 -24.53 -4.03
CA ARG A 29 -0.41 -23.46 -4.26
C ARG A 29 0.83 -23.60 -3.39
N SER A 30 1.84 -22.79 -3.65
CA SER A 30 3.08 -22.69 -2.86
C SER A 30 2.83 -22.11 -1.45
N THR A 31 1.88 -22.69 -0.72
CA THR A 31 1.56 -22.41 0.68
C THR A 31 1.86 -23.67 1.48
N LEU A 32 2.54 -23.49 2.62
CA LEU A 32 2.68 -24.52 3.63
C LEU A 32 1.57 -24.33 4.65
N LEU A 33 0.85 -25.40 4.97
CA LEU A 33 -0.27 -25.37 5.90
C LEU A 33 0.06 -26.24 7.11
N ALA A 34 -0.09 -25.66 8.29
CA ALA A 34 0.07 -26.37 9.55
C ALA A 34 -1.15 -26.12 10.44
N ALA A 35 -1.59 -27.13 11.18
CA ALA A 35 -2.68 -27.00 12.13
C ALA A 35 -2.20 -27.43 13.51
N SER A 36 -2.72 -26.80 14.56
CA SER A 36 -2.35 -27.14 15.94
C SER A 36 -3.53 -27.12 16.89
N ILE A 37 -3.42 -27.94 17.94
CA ILE A 37 -4.39 -28.05 19.02
C ILE A 37 -3.76 -27.45 20.27
N ARG A 38 -4.24 -26.29 20.70
CA ARG A 38 -3.74 -25.58 21.89
C ARG A 38 -4.74 -25.70 23.03
N THR A 39 -4.24 -26.11 24.18
CA THR A 39 -4.99 -26.27 25.43
C THR A 39 -4.37 -25.39 26.53
N GLU A 40 -5.04 -25.25 27.67
CA GLU A 40 -4.47 -24.54 28.83
C GLU A 40 -3.19 -25.21 29.36
N GLN A 41 -3.13 -26.54 29.28
CA GLN A 41 -1.92 -27.30 29.58
C GLN A 41 -0.84 -27.06 28.51
N ARG A 42 0.40 -26.79 28.96
CA ARG A 42 1.55 -26.50 28.10
C ARG A 42 2.29 -27.74 27.61
N SER A 43 2.14 -28.88 28.28
CA SER A 43 2.75 -30.15 27.85
C SER A 43 1.94 -30.82 26.75
N PRO A 44 2.58 -31.48 25.77
CA PRO A 44 1.85 -32.25 24.76
C PRO A 44 1.18 -33.46 25.40
N VAL A 45 -0.14 -33.58 25.22
CA VAL A 45 -0.94 -34.70 25.74
C VAL A 45 -1.62 -35.39 24.57
N ARG A 46 -1.57 -36.73 24.55
CA ARG A 46 -2.31 -37.54 23.60
C ARG A 46 -3.76 -37.68 24.06
N LEU A 47 -4.69 -37.24 23.23
CA LEU A 47 -6.13 -37.32 23.44
C LEU A 47 -6.65 -38.73 23.15
N ARG A 48 -7.87 -39.02 23.63
CA ARG A 48 -8.55 -40.32 23.41
C ARG A 48 -8.83 -40.59 21.92
N ASN A 49 -9.03 -39.53 21.15
CA ASN A 49 -9.23 -39.59 19.69
C ASN A 49 -7.92 -39.77 18.90
N GLY A 50 -6.79 -39.98 19.60
CA GLY A 50 -5.49 -40.26 19.02
C GLY A 50 -4.63 -39.03 18.71
N LEU A 51 -5.23 -37.84 18.61
CA LEU A 51 -4.54 -36.56 18.36
C LEU A 51 -3.68 -36.12 19.55
N VAL A 52 -2.72 -35.24 19.31
CA VAL A 52 -1.76 -34.75 20.29
C VAL A 52 -1.85 -33.23 20.41
N THR A 53 -1.99 -32.73 21.63
CA THR A 53 -2.04 -31.29 21.90
C THR A 53 -0.65 -30.65 21.89
N GLN A 54 -0.59 -29.32 21.75
CA GLN A 54 0.64 -28.52 21.69
C GLN A 54 1.63 -29.00 20.61
N HIS A 55 1.10 -29.54 19.52
CA HIS A 55 1.85 -30.12 18.41
C HIS A 55 1.32 -29.60 17.07
N ALA A 56 2.21 -29.50 16.08
CA ALA A 56 1.90 -29.01 14.73
C ALA A 56 1.74 -30.17 13.75
N TYR A 57 0.56 -30.30 13.18
CA TYR A 57 0.22 -31.22 12.10
C TYR A 57 0.37 -30.51 10.76
N SER A 58 0.93 -31.17 9.75
CA SER A 58 0.99 -30.61 8.40
C SER A 58 -0.30 -30.95 7.66
N VAL A 59 -0.96 -29.98 7.03
CA VAL A 59 -2.12 -30.25 6.16
C VAL A 59 -1.61 -30.55 4.76
N THR A 60 -1.86 -31.76 4.27
CA THR A 60 -1.23 -32.29 3.04
C THR A 60 -2.22 -32.60 1.92
N GLY A 61 -3.53 -32.62 2.19
CA GLY A 61 -4.54 -32.86 1.15
C GLY A 61 -5.95 -32.44 1.54
N LEU A 62 -6.79 -32.26 0.52
CA LEU A 62 -8.24 -32.13 0.63
C LEU A 62 -8.87 -33.06 -0.41
N ALA A 63 -9.99 -33.67 -0.03
CA ALA A 63 -10.78 -34.51 -0.93
C ALA A 63 -12.28 -34.29 -0.67
N ARG A 64 -13.10 -34.71 -1.62
CA ARG A 64 -14.56 -34.78 -1.44
C ARG A 64 -14.98 -36.19 -1.83
N VAL A 65 -15.65 -36.87 -0.92
CA VAL A 65 -16.14 -38.23 -1.13
C VAL A 65 -17.65 -38.22 -1.18
N ARG A 66 -18.22 -39.05 -2.05
CA ARG A 66 -19.67 -39.18 -2.18
C ARG A 66 -20.13 -40.38 -1.37
N THR A 67 -20.84 -40.11 -0.28
CA THR A 67 -21.47 -41.13 0.55
C THR A 67 -22.93 -41.29 0.18
N ARG A 68 -23.60 -42.27 0.82
CA ARG A 68 -25.05 -42.46 0.71
C ARG A 68 -25.85 -41.26 1.25
N THR A 69 -25.27 -40.49 2.16
CA THR A 69 -25.92 -39.36 2.84
C THR A 69 -25.58 -38.00 2.23
N GLY A 70 -24.59 -37.92 1.33
CA GLY A 70 -24.22 -36.70 0.62
C GLY A 70 -22.73 -36.64 0.27
N GLU A 71 -22.27 -35.46 -0.16
CA GLU A 71 -20.84 -35.22 -0.36
C GLU A 71 -20.20 -34.78 0.96
N VAL A 72 -19.15 -35.48 1.38
CA VAL A 72 -18.41 -35.17 2.61
C VAL A 72 -17.03 -34.62 2.25
N PRO A 73 -16.68 -33.40 2.70
CA PRO A 73 -15.33 -32.87 2.54
C PRO A 73 -14.39 -33.52 3.56
N LEU A 74 -13.28 -34.07 3.07
CA LEU A 74 -12.21 -34.65 3.88
C LEU A 74 -10.96 -33.77 3.82
N ILE A 75 -10.22 -33.78 4.92
CA ILE A 75 -8.91 -33.16 5.04
C ILE A 75 -7.87 -34.18 5.48
N ARG A 76 -6.71 -34.14 4.84
CA ARG A 76 -5.58 -35.00 5.15
C ARG A 76 -4.56 -34.23 5.95
N LEU A 77 -4.20 -34.78 7.10
CA LEU A 77 -3.16 -34.26 7.97
C LEU A 77 -2.05 -35.28 8.14
N ARG A 78 -0.85 -34.77 8.40
CA ARG A 78 0.34 -35.55 8.72
C ARG A 78 0.87 -35.15 10.08
N ASN A 79 1.09 -36.14 10.93
CA ASN A 79 1.85 -35.99 12.15
C ASN A 79 3.36 -36.22 11.86
N PRO A 80 4.22 -35.19 11.96
CA PRO A 80 5.67 -35.35 11.75
C PRO A 80 6.35 -36.39 12.63
N TRP A 81 5.78 -36.74 13.79
CA TRP A 81 6.33 -37.79 14.67
C TRP A 81 6.00 -39.21 14.21
N GLY A 82 5.14 -39.39 13.20
CA GLY A 82 4.75 -40.68 12.68
C GLY A 82 3.98 -41.57 13.68
N LYS A 83 3.48 -40.99 14.78
CA LYS A 83 2.74 -41.68 15.85
C LYS A 83 1.64 -40.79 16.40
N GLY A 84 0.45 -41.35 16.66
CA GLY A 84 -0.69 -40.58 17.19
C GLY A 84 -1.59 -40.07 16.06
N GLU A 85 -2.17 -41.02 15.35
CA GLU A 85 -3.14 -40.81 14.26
C GLU A 85 -4.56 -40.73 14.81
N TRP A 86 -5.42 -40.07 14.04
CA TRP A 86 -6.86 -40.01 14.28
C TRP A 86 -7.48 -41.40 14.26
N ASN A 87 -8.30 -41.72 15.26
CA ASN A 87 -9.01 -43.00 15.36
C ASN A 87 -10.55 -42.86 15.29
N GLY A 88 -11.05 -41.70 14.82
CA GLY A 88 -12.47 -41.43 14.66
C GLY A 88 -12.99 -41.69 13.23
N PRO A 89 -14.13 -41.09 12.85
CA PRO A 89 -14.68 -41.21 11.49
C PRO A 89 -13.66 -40.88 10.40
N TRP A 90 -13.66 -41.64 9.31
CA TRP A 90 -12.71 -41.53 8.19
C TRP A 90 -11.25 -41.90 8.51
N SER A 91 -10.96 -42.42 9.70
CA SER A 91 -9.70 -43.10 9.96
C SER A 91 -9.61 -44.43 9.20
N ASP A 92 -8.41 -44.96 9.04
CA ASP A 92 -8.12 -46.19 8.30
C ASP A 92 -8.88 -47.44 8.79
N ARG A 93 -9.43 -47.42 10.02
CA ARG A 93 -10.20 -48.52 10.62
C ARG A 93 -11.68 -48.17 10.84
N SER A 94 -12.14 -47.08 10.24
CA SER A 94 -13.50 -46.58 10.40
C SER A 94 -14.44 -47.24 9.41
N TRP A 95 -15.67 -47.50 9.83
CA TRP A 95 -16.71 -48.07 8.98
C TRP A 95 -17.07 -47.12 7.83
N GLU A 96 -16.92 -45.81 8.02
CA GLU A 96 -17.09 -44.81 6.97
C GLU A 96 -16.08 -45.02 5.84
N TRP A 97 -14.82 -45.30 6.17
CA TRP A 97 -13.77 -45.60 5.20
C TRP A 97 -14.05 -46.91 4.45
N ASP A 98 -14.37 -47.98 5.19
CA ASP A 98 -14.69 -49.30 4.61
C ASP A 98 -15.93 -49.25 3.69
N SER A 99 -16.82 -48.28 3.91
CA SER A 99 -18.03 -48.10 3.09
C SER A 99 -17.78 -47.42 1.75
N LEU A 100 -16.60 -46.85 1.52
CA LEU A 100 -16.24 -46.21 0.25
C LEU A 100 -16.07 -47.25 -0.86
N PRO A 101 -16.38 -46.91 -2.12
CA PRO A 101 -16.01 -47.74 -3.26
C PRO A 101 -14.50 -48.01 -3.29
N GLU A 102 -14.09 -49.22 -3.67
CA GLU A 102 -12.68 -49.63 -3.73
C GLU A 102 -11.81 -48.66 -4.54
N ARG A 103 -12.34 -48.13 -5.65
CA ARG A 103 -11.69 -47.08 -6.44
C ARG A 103 -11.39 -45.81 -5.64
N ASP A 104 -12.33 -45.34 -4.82
CA ASP A 104 -12.15 -44.12 -4.03
C ASP A 104 -11.18 -44.39 -2.87
N GLN A 105 -11.24 -45.60 -2.28
CA GLN A 105 -10.25 -46.05 -1.31
C GLN A 105 -8.85 -46.08 -1.93
N GLU A 106 -8.66 -46.64 -3.13
CA GLU A 106 -7.37 -46.65 -3.82
C GLU A 106 -6.85 -45.23 -4.09
N LEU A 107 -7.71 -44.31 -4.53
CA LEU A 107 -7.34 -42.92 -4.81
C LEU A 107 -6.96 -42.14 -3.55
N LEU A 108 -7.64 -42.39 -2.43
CA LEU A 108 -7.42 -41.70 -1.16
C LEU A 108 -6.38 -42.40 -0.28
N SER A 109 -6.16 -43.69 -0.52
CA SER A 109 -5.10 -44.48 0.10
C SER A 109 -3.77 -43.90 -0.35
N VAL A 110 -3.15 -43.19 0.58
CA VAL A 110 -1.77 -42.76 0.41
C VAL A 110 -0.95 -44.03 0.42
N ARG A 111 -0.09 -44.23 -0.59
CA ARG A 111 0.89 -45.35 -0.61
C ARG A 111 1.50 -45.49 0.79
N ILE A 112 1.07 -46.53 1.50
CA ILE A 112 1.28 -46.73 2.92
C ILE A 112 2.78 -46.69 3.20
N ARG A 113 3.23 -45.55 3.71
CA ARG A 113 4.43 -45.45 4.53
C ARG A 113 3.88 -45.08 5.90
N ASN A 114 4.21 -45.84 6.94
CA ASN A 114 3.89 -45.52 8.34
C ASN A 114 4.50 -44.15 8.74
N ASP A 115 3.95 -43.05 8.26
CA ASP A 115 4.52 -41.71 8.33
C ASP A 115 3.60 -40.70 9.02
N GLY A 116 2.51 -41.18 9.61
CA GLY A 116 1.55 -40.41 10.40
C GLY A 116 0.53 -39.62 9.59
N GLU A 117 0.33 -39.92 8.30
CA GLU A 117 -0.76 -39.36 7.51
C GLU A 117 -2.11 -40.02 7.83
N PHE A 118 -3.17 -39.22 7.97
CA PHE A 118 -4.53 -39.71 8.16
C PHE A 118 -5.55 -38.77 7.52
N TRP A 119 -6.72 -39.31 7.18
CA TRP A 119 -7.89 -38.54 6.77
C TRP A 119 -8.83 -38.31 7.95
N MET A 120 -9.52 -37.18 7.93
CA MET A 120 -10.64 -36.89 8.81
C MET A 120 -11.66 -36.02 8.09
N SER A 121 -12.90 -35.98 8.59
CA SER A 121 -13.88 -35.03 8.06
C SER A 121 -13.43 -33.59 8.32
N PHE A 122 -13.74 -32.68 7.40
CA PHE A 122 -13.44 -31.26 7.60
C PHE A 122 -14.19 -30.69 8.82
N GLU A 123 -15.39 -31.21 9.11
CA GLU A 123 -16.15 -30.84 10.29
C GLU A 123 -15.44 -31.25 11.59
N ASP A 124 -14.92 -32.48 11.66
CA ASP A 124 -14.13 -32.92 12.80
C ASP A 124 -12.84 -32.12 12.94
N PHE A 125 -12.22 -31.72 11.82
CA PHE A 125 -11.07 -30.83 11.86
C PHE A 125 -11.40 -29.51 12.55
N LEU A 126 -12.51 -28.87 12.18
CA LEU A 126 -12.95 -27.62 12.79
C LEU A 126 -13.27 -27.76 14.29
N ARG A 127 -13.78 -28.92 14.70
CA ARG A 127 -14.12 -29.20 16.10
C ARG A 127 -12.90 -29.51 16.97
N ASN A 128 -11.87 -30.16 16.41
CA ASN A 128 -10.73 -30.66 17.18
C ASN A 128 -9.52 -29.72 17.14
N PHE A 129 -9.30 -29.00 16.04
CA PHE A 129 -8.15 -28.10 15.88
C PHE A 129 -8.48 -26.69 16.31
N THR A 130 -7.47 -25.99 16.84
CA THR A 130 -7.62 -24.63 17.39
C THR A 130 -7.07 -23.55 16.46
N PHE A 131 -5.93 -23.82 15.83
CA PHE A 131 -5.23 -22.88 14.97
C PHE A 131 -4.87 -23.53 13.65
N LEU A 132 -4.96 -22.74 12.58
CA LEU A 132 -4.47 -23.05 11.25
C LEU A 132 -3.48 -21.96 10.84
N ASP A 133 -2.23 -22.35 10.63
CA ASP A 133 -1.13 -21.51 10.19
C ASP A 133 -0.87 -21.74 8.68
N LEU A 134 -0.90 -20.66 7.91
CA LEU A 134 -0.55 -20.65 6.48
C LEU A 134 0.75 -19.88 6.30
N LEU A 135 1.65 -20.42 5.50
CA LEU A 135 2.86 -19.73 5.08
C LEU A 135 2.89 -19.67 3.54
N HIS A 136 2.54 -18.52 2.99
CA HIS A 136 2.56 -18.26 1.56
C HIS A 136 4.00 -18.00 1.11
N VAL A 137 4.54 -18.89 0.28
CA VAL A 137 5.88 -18.80 -0.27
C VAL A 137 5.82 -18.01 -1.58
N GLY A 138 6.70 -17.02 -1.70
CA GLY A 138 6.75 -16.17 -2.89
C GLY A 138 7.29 -16.88 -4.12
N PRO A 139 7.07 -16.30 -5.32
CA PRO A 139 7.50 -16.90 -6.58
C PRO A 139 9.00 -17.14 -6.64
N ASP A 140 9.81 -16.21 -6.12
CA ASP A 140 11.27 -16.31 -6.11
C ASP A 140 11.74 -17.51 -5.28
N ASP A 141 11.22 -17.65 -4.05
CA ASP A 141 11.54 -18.77 -3.15
C ASP A 141 10.99 -20.11 -3.70
N TRP A 142 9.81 -20.09 -4.35
CA TRP A 142 9.24 -21.26 -5.03
C TRP A 142 10.13 -21.73 -6.18
N MET A 143 10.73 -20.82 -6.96
CA MET A 143 11.65 -21.18 -8.03
C MET A 143 12.90 -21.89 -7.49
N LEU A 144 13.39 -21.48 -6.32
CA LEU A 144 14.60 -22.01 -5.70
C LEU A 144 14.39 -23.36 -4.99
N GLU A 145 13.17 -23.71 -4.60
CA GLU A 145 12.86 -24.91 -3.81
C GLU A 145 12.16 -25.99 -4.65
N PRO A 146 12.88 -27.03 -5.12
CA PRO A 146 12.31 -28.06 -5.98
C PRO A 146 11.14 -28.83 -5.35
N ALA A 147 11.11 -28.96 -4.02
CA ALA A 147 10.02 -29.64 -3.33
C ALA A 147 8.66 -28.95 -3.54
N LEU A 148 8.65 -27.65 -3.83
CA LEU A 148 7.44 -26.87 -4.07
C LEU A 148 6.96 -26.89 -5.52
N HIS A 149 7.75 -27.40 -6.48
CA HIS A 149 7.37 -27.44 -7.91
C HIS A 149 6.18 -28.36 -8.21
N SER A 150 5.85 -29.26 -7.28
CA SER A 150 4.60 -30.01 -7.30
C SER A 150 3.35 -29.13 -7.12
N LYS A 151 3.52 -27.91 -6.60
CA LYS A 151 2.47 -26.94 -6.33
C LYS A 151 2.56 -25.74 -7.28
N ARG A 152 1.43 -25.07 -7.51
CA ARG A 152 1.38 -23.86 -8.34
C ARG A 152 1.98 -22.66 -7.59
N PRO A 153 2.79 -21.80 -8.22
CA PRO A 153 3.32 -20.61 -7.56
C PRO A 153 2.22 -19.58 -7.30
N TRP A 154 2.44 -18.74 -6.29
CA TRP A 154 1.75 -17.46 -6.18
C TRP A 154 2.36 -16.44 -7.13
N ARG A 155 1.51 -15.56 -7.70
CA ARG A 155 2.00 -14.32 -8.30
C ARG A 155 2.14 -13.30 -7.18
N ALA A 156 3.22 -12.55 -7.14
CA ALA A 156 3.46 -11.58 -6.07
C ALA A 156 3.93 -10.24 -6.63
N VAL A 157 3.42 -9.15 -6.07
CA VAL A 157 3.98 -7.81 -6.24
C VAL A 157 4.49 -7.31 -4.89
N LEU A 158 5.73 -6.82 -4.91
CA LEU A 158 6.44 -6.34 -3.74
C LEU A 158 6.74 -4.84 -3.90
N ALA A 159 6.24 -4.03 -2.96
CA ALA A 159 6.42 -2.59 -2.97
C ALA A 159 7.02 -2.10 -1.65
N ARG A 160 8.24 -1.55 -1.71
CA ARG A 160 8.89 -0.88 -0.59
C ARG A 160 8.52 0.59 -0.59
N ARG A 161 7.77 1.05 0.42
CA ARG A 161 7.27 2.42 0.49
C ARG A 161 7.43 3.00 1.89
N ARG A 162 7.08 4.28 2.02
CA ARG A 162 7.19 5.03 3.26
C ARG A 162 6.02 6.01 3.35
N TRP A 163 5.36 6.04 4.50
CA TRP A 163 4.50 7.16 4.88
C TRP A 163 5.38 8.29 5.41
N ARG A 164 5.16 9.51 4.91
CA ARG A 164 5.86 10.74 5.24
C ARG A 164 4.86 11.77 5.74
N VAL A 165 5.22 12.45 6.82
CA VAL A 165 4.41 13.50 7.43
C VAL A 165 4.09 14.58 6.40
N GLY A 166 2.83 15.04 6.36
CA GLY A 166 2.41 16.13 5.47
C GLY A 166 2.37 15.82 3.97
N PHE A 167 2.70 14.60 3.55
CA PHE A 167 2.69 14.23 2.13
C PHE A 167 1.69 13.09 1.87
N ASN A 168 2.04 11.88 2.29
CA ASN A 168 1.26 10.66 2.01
C ASN A 168 0.88 9.90 3.29
N ALA A 169 1.16 10.42 4.48
CA ALA A 169 0.71 9.87 5.75
C ALA A 169 -0.74 10.29 6.06
N GLY A 170 -1.68 9.81 5.23
CA GLY A 170 -3.06 10.27 5.19
C GLY A 170 -3.96 9.80 6.33
N GLY A 171 -3.53 8.80 7.11
CA GLY A 171 -4.34 8.23 8.19
C GLY A 171 -5.40 7.25 7.69
N GLY A 172 -6.14 6.65 8.62
CA GLY A 172 -7.22 5.71 8.30
C GLY A 172 -8.47 6.37 7.70
N PRO A 173 -9.51 5.58 7.41
CA PRO A 173 -10.74 6.06 6.76
C PRO A 173 -11.57 7.04 7.60
N GLN A 174 -11.25 7.19 8.90
CA GLN A 174 -11.82 8.24 9.74
C GLN A 174 -11.36 9.65 9.31
N CYS A 175 -10.15 9.75 8.73
CA CYS A 175 -9.55 11.02 8.29
C CYS A 175 -9.87 11.30 6.82
N LYS A 176 -11.16 11.41 6.47
CA LYS A 176 -11.64 11.43 5.07
C LYS A 176 -10.94 12.45 4.16
N GLU A 177 -10.52 13.59 4.71
CA GLU A 177 -9.82 14.66 3.97
C GLU A 177 -8.44 14.21 3.46
N THR A 178 -7.73 13.40 4.24
CA THR A 178 -6.33 13.03 4.00
C THR A 178 -6.15 11.57 3.59
N THR A 179 -7.14 10.69 3.80
CA THR A 179 -7.05 9.26 3.49
C THR A 179 -6.60 9.01 2.06
N ALA A 180 -7.12 9.75 1.07
CA ALA A 180 -6.78 9.60 -0.35
C ALA A 180 -5.29 9.86 -0.67
N MET A 181 -4.56 10.52 0.22
CA MET A 181 -3.14 10.82 0.06
C MET A 181 -2.23 9.62 0.36
N ASN A 182 -2.75 8.58 1.00
CA ASN A 182 -2.00 7.35 1.21
C ASN A 182 -1.55 6.74 -0.13
N PRO A 183 -0.47 5.92 -0.13
CA PRO A 183 -0.09 5.12 -1.29
C PRO A 183 -1.27 4.27 -1.77
N GLN A 184 -1.43 4.14 -3.09
CA GLN A 184 -2.55 3.44 -3.71
C GLN A 184 -2.01 2.36 -4.64
N PHE A 185 -2.53 1.14 -4.52
CA PHE A 185 -2.14 0.01 -5.36
C PHE A 185 -3.37 -0.53 -6.06
N ARG A 186 -3.39 -0.44 -7.38
CA ARG A 186 -4.50 -0.94 -8.19
C ARG A 186 -4.27 -2.40 -8.51
N VAL A 187 -5.30 -3.20 -8.31
CA VAL A 187 -5.37 -4.64 -8.59
C VAL A 187 -6.48 -4.84 -9.61
N HIS A 188 -6.09 -5.17 -10.83
CA HIS A 188 -7.01 -5.51 -11.92
C HIS A 188 -7.09 -7.02 -12.08
N ILE A 189 -8.28 -7.58 -11.91
CA ILE A 189 -8.58 -9.00 -12.07
C ILE A 189 -9.37 -9.17 -13.36
N ALA A 190 -8.78 -9.85 -14.34
CA ALA A 190 -9.38 -10.01 -15.67
C ALA A 190 -10.71 -10.78 -15.61
N LYS A 191 -11.71 -10.32 -16.38
CA LYS A 191 -13.04 -10.94 -16.48
C LYS A 191 -13.07 -12.28 -17.22
N ASN A 192 -11.94 -12.73 -17.76
CA ASN A 192 -11.85 -13.94 -18.59
C ASN A 192 -11.96 -15.25 -17.77
N GLY A 193 -11.87 -15.18 -16.44
CA GLY A 193 -12.13 -16.30 -15.55
C GLY A 193 -13.42 -16.09 -14.77
N ALA A 194 -14.39 -17.00 -14.88
CA ALA A 194 -15.60 -17.00 -14.04
C ALA A 194 -15.32 -17.30 -12.55
N LYS A 195 -14.05 -17.36 -12.13
CA LYS A 195 -13.62 -17.71 -10.77
C LYS A 195 -13.24 -16.45 -10.01
N LYS A 196 -13.57 -16.46 -8.71
CA LYS A 196 -13.09 -15.44 -7.78
C LYS A 196 -11.58 -15.57 -7.62
N CYS A 197 -10.88 -14.45 -7.52
CA CYS A 197 -9.44 -14.39 -7.30
C CYS A 197 -9.15 -14.33 -5.79
N HIS A 198 -8.26 -15.17 -5.31
CA HIS A 198 -7.78 -15.15 -3.94
C HIS A 198 -6.59 -14.20 -3.84
N VAL A 199 -6.69 -13.25 -2.91
CA VAL A 199 -5.70 -12.20 -2.71
C VAL A 199 -5.21 -12.23 -1.27
N VAL A 200 -3.88 -12.27 -1.10
CA VAL A 200 -3.23 -12.12 0.20
C VAL A 200 -2.48 -10.81 0.21
N VAL A 201 -2.81 -9.94 1.16
CA VAL A 201 -2.13 -8.66 1.36
C VAL A 201 -1.35 -8.72 2.66
N SER A 202 -0.05 -8.46 2.57
CA SER A 202 0.86 -8.37 3.72
C SER A 202 1.48 -6.98 3.78
N ILE A 203 1.39 -6.34 4.94
CA ILE A 203 2.03 -5.06 5.24
C ILE A 203 2.97 -5.26 6.42
N LEU A 204 4.27 -5.20 6.13
CA LEU A 204 5.33 -5.35 7.13
C LEU A 204 5.92 -3.98 7.47
N GLN A 205 5.90 -3.62 8.76
CA GLN A 205 6.61 -2.45 9.29
C GLN A 205 8.08 -2.75 9.53
N TYR A 206 8.91 -1.70 9.42
CA TYR A 206 10.33 -1.77 9.78
C TYR A 206 11.11 -2.78 8.94
N TYR A 207 11.01 -2.67 7.61
CA TYR A 207 11.90 -3.39 6.73
C TYR A 207 13.29 -2.75 6.74
N SER A 208 14.22 -3.29 7.51
CA SER A 208 15.65 -2.97 7.45
C SER A 208 16.45 -4.24 7.20
N LEU A 209 17.19 -4.26 6.09
CA LEU A 209 18.09 -5.35 5.69
C LEU A 209 19.57 -5.05 5.99
N GLY A 210 19.87 -4.00 6.78
CA GLY A 210 21.25 -3.61 7.07
C GLY A 210 21.84 -4.32 8.29
N PRO A 211 23.17 -4.52 8.36
CA PRO A 211 23.86 -4.93 9.59
C PRO A 211 23.54 -3.90 10.68
N GLN A 212 22.90 -4.35 11.75
CA GLN A 212 22.46 -3.46 12.80
C GLN A 212 23.66 -3.10 13.69
N ASN A 213 24.13 -1.86 13.60
CA ASN A 213 24.92 -1.30 14.68
C ASN A 213 23.99 -1.15 15.88
N ALA A 214 24.33 -1.82 16.98
CA ALA A 214 23.52 -1.97 18.19
C ALA A 214 23.12 -0.64 18.88
N GLU A 215 23.64 0.50 18.43
CA GLU A 215 23.36 1.82 18.99
C GLU A 215 22.13 2.53 18.38
N GLN A 216 21.56 2.05 17.28
CA GLN A 216 20.40 2.69 16.62
C GLN A 216 19.04 2.03 16.92
N THR A 217 19.02 0.98 17.74
CA THR A 217 17.78 0.28 18.12
C THR A 217 17.06 0.91 19.31
N LYS A 218 16.68 2.19 19.22
CA LYS A 218 15.40 2.58 19.83
C LYS A 218 14.34 2.00 18.91
N ARG A 219 13.87 0.78 19.19
CA ARG A 219 12.71 0.18 18.50
C ARG A 219 11.56 1.18 18.67
N SER A 220 11.29 1.97 17.64
CA SER A 220 10.10 2.81 17.61
C SER A 220 8.89 1.89 17.77
N PRO A 221 7.87 2.32 18.54
CA PRO A 221 6.72 1.47 18.83
C PRO A 221 6.10 0.97 17.52
N LEU A 222 5.58 -0.26 17.56
CA LEU A 222 4.77 -0.77 16.46
C LEU A 222 3.57 0.15 16.31
N LEU A 223 3.28 0.55 15.08
CA LEU A 223 2.10 1.38 14.81
C LEU A 223 0.93 0.47 14.48
N PRO A 224 -0.30 0.82 14.88
CA PRO A 224 -1.48 0.16 14.35
C PRO A 224 -1.59 0.49 12.86
N LEU A 225 -1.68 -0.55 12.03
CA LEU A 225 -1.80 -0.44 10.58
C LEU A 225 -3.11 -0.99 10.10
N GLY A 226 -3.51 -0.52 8.93
CA GLY A 226 -4.62 -1.08 8.19
C GLY A 226 -4.46 -0.89 6.70
N PHE A 227 -5.43 -1.40 5.96
CA PHE A 227 -5.65 -0.99 4.59
C PHE A 227 -7.14 -0.95 4.29
N THR A 228 -7.47 -0.15 3.28
CA THR A 228 -8.82 -0.08 2.74
C THR A 228 -8.81 -0.66 1.34
N VAL A 229 -9.88 -1.36 0.99
CA VAL A 229 -10.12 -1.87 -0.36
C VAL A 229 -11.30 -1.09 -0.93
N TYR A 230 -11.09 -0.45 -2.08
CA TYR A 230 -12.15 0.23 -2.84
C TYR A 230 -12.36 -0.50 -4.15
N GLU A 231 -13.62 -0.68 -4.54
CA GLU A 231 -13.98 -1.02 -5.92
C GLU A 231 -14.01 0.28 -6.73
N VAL A 232 -13.28 0.32 -7.85
CA VAL A 232 -13.16 1.53 -8.67
C VAL A 232 -13.63 1.28 -10.10
N PRO A 233 -14.38 2.22 -10.70
CA PRO A 233 -14.66 2.17 -12.12
C PRO A 233 -13.37 2.24 -12.95
N PRO A 234 -13.34 1.64 -14.15
CA PRO A 234 -12.14 1.59 -14.98
C PRO A 234 -11.58 2.97 -15.35
N ASN A 235 -12.46 3.98 -15.45
CA ASN A 235 -12.14 5.36 -15.83
C ASN A 235 -11.44 6.18 -14.73
N VAL A 236 -11.42 5.69 -13.48
CA VAL A 236 -10.78 6.39 -12.38
C VAL A 236 -9.32 5.96 -12.33
N SER A 237 -8.40 6.86 -12.69
CA SER A 237 -6.95 6.58 -12.62
C SER A 237 -6.47 6.51 -11.17
N ARG A 238 -6.87 7.47 -10.35
CA ARG A 238 -6.50 7.61 -8.93
C ARG A 238 -7.70 8.00 -8.07
N ILE A 239 -7.81 7.40 -6.88
CA ILE A 239 -8.80 7.78 -5.88
C ILE A 239 -8.41 9.14 -5.30
N ASN A 240 -9.32 10.12 -5.40
CA ASN A 240 -9.15 11.45 -4.81
C ASN A 240 -10.00 11.59 -3.53
N THR A 241 -9.85 12.72 -2.83
CA THR A 241 -10.59 13.00 -1.59
C THR A 241 -12.11 12.97 -1.81
N ASN A 242 -12.59 13.50 -2.95
CA ASN A 242 -14.01 13.47 -3.27
C ASN A 242 -14.56 12.04 -3.43
N PHE A 243 -13.78 11.14 -4.02
CA PHE A 243 -14.15 9.73 -4.14
C PHE A 243 -14.27 9.07 -2.76
N VAL A 244 -13.31 9.28 -1.87
CA VAL A 244 -13.37 8.75 -0.48
C VAL A 244 -14.55 9.30 0.31
N LEU A 245 -14.97 10.54 0.03
CA LEU A 245 -16.14 11.16 0.67
C LEU A 245 -17.46 10.60 0.16
N THR A 246 -17.52 10.21 -1.11
CA THR A 246 -18.76 9.79 -1.81
C THR A 246 -18.95 8.28 -1.83
N HIS A 247 -17.86 7.50 -1.83
CA HIS A 247 -17.88 6.05 -1.96
C HIS A 247 -17.44 5.39 -0.65
N GLN A 248 -18.15 4.34 -0.26
CA GLN A 248 -17.77 3.50 0.87
C GLN A 248 -16.70 2.49 0.45
N ALA A 249 -15.72 2.25 1.31
CA ALA A 249 -14.75 1.17 1.11
C ALA A 249 -15.49 -0.18 1.12
N LEU A 250 -15.11 -1.07 0.21
CA LEU A 250 -15.59 -2.45 0.15
C LEU A 250 -15.22 -3.20 1.43
N ASP A 251 -13.98 -2.98 1.89
CA ASP A 251 -13.49 -3.53 3.14
C ASP A 251 -12.50 -2.57 3.79
N VAL A 252 -12.51 -2.55 5.12
CA VAL A 252 -11.59 -1.78 5.96
C VAL A 252 -11.04 -2.71 6.99
N VAL A 253 -9.74 -3.01 6.89
CA VAL A 253 -9.10 -3.84 7.90
C VAL A 253 -8.12 -3.05 8.74
N LEU A 254 -8.27 -3.23 10.05
CA LEU A 254 -7.50 -2.60 11.08
C LEU A 254 -6.85 -3.67 11.93
N HIS A 255 -5.54 -3.58 12.08
CA HIS A 255 -4.79 -4.44 12.99
C HIS A 255 -4.32 -3.65 14.21
N SER A 256 -4.28 -4.35 15.35
CA SER A 256 -3.53 -3.92 16.51
C SER A 256 -2.04 -3.75 16.15
N PRO A 257 -1.21 -3.11 16.99
CA PRO A 257 0.20 -2.89 16.73
C PRO A 257 0.98 -4.20 16.52
N ILE A 258 1.08 -4.63 15.26
CA ILE A 258 1.77 -5.85 14.84
C ILE A 258 2.84 -5.52 13.82
N ARG A 259 3.90 -6.34 13.82
CA ARG A 259 5.02 -6.15 12.88
C ARG A 259 4.58 -6.38 11.44
N GLU A 260 3.79 -7.42 11.20
CA GLU A 260 3.29 -7.79 9.88
C GLU A 260 1.79 -8.03 9.96
N ALA A 261 1.02 -7.22 9.23
CA ALA A 261 -0.42 -7.40 9.07
C ALA A 261 -0.67 -8.21 7.80
N VAL A 262 -1.37 -9.34 7.91
CA VAL A 262 -1.62 -10.25 6.80
C VAL A 262 -3.10 -10.58 6.74
N ILE A 263 -3.68 -10.46 5.55
CA ILE A 263 -5.10 -10.71 5.33
C ILE A 263 -5.27 -11.50 4.05
N PHE A 264 -6.19 -12.45 4.12
CA PHE A 264 -6.66 -13.24 3.00
C PHE A 264 -8.10 -12.82 2.70
N PHE A 265 -8.38 -12.46 1.47
CA PHE A 265 -9.74 -12.20 1.00
C PHE A 265 -9.91 -12.65 -0.45
N THR A 266 -11.16 -12.71 -0.88
CA THR A 266 -11.53 -13.24 -2.19
C THR A 266 -12.28 -12.17 -2.96
N LEU A 267 -11.71 -11.72 -4.09
CA LEU A 267 -12.29 -10.67 -4.93
C LEU A 267 -12.92 -11.25 -6.20
N PRO A 268 -14.08 -10.75 -6.64
CA PRO A 268 -14.62 -11.06 -7.96
C PRO A 268 -13.78 -10.38 -9.05
N PRO A 269 -13.98 -10.74 -10.34
CA PRO A 269 -13.34 -10.03 -11.44
C PRO A 269 -13.75 -8.55 -11.49
N GLY A 270 -12.77 -7.65 -11.53
CA GLY A 270 -12.99 -6.21 -11.40
C GLY A 270 -11.71 -5.43 -11.14
N ASP A 271 -11.87 -4.12 -10.93
CA ASP A 271 -10.80 -3.18 -10.60
C ASP A 271 -10.91 -2.74 -9.15
N PHE A 272 -9.85 -2.99 -8.37
CA PHE A 272 -9.80 -2.67 -6.96
C PHE A 272 -8.58 -1.81 -6.63
N VAL A 273 -8.70 -0.94 -5.64
CA VAL A 273 -7.57 -0.18 -5.09
C VAL A 273 -7.38 -0.55 -3.64
N ILE A 274 -6.18 -1.03 -3.33
CA ILE A 274 -5.71 -1.31 -1.98
C ILE A 274 -4.91 -0.09 -1.53
N MET A 275 -5.35 0.53 -0.43
CA MET A 275 -4.73 1.72 0.13
C MET A 275 -4.26 1.42 1.56
N PRO A 276 -2.97 1.10 1.76
CA PRO A 276 -2.40 0.90 3.07
C PRO A 276 -2.28 2.23 3.83
N PHE A 277 -2.63 2.21 5.11
CA PHE A 277 -2.60 3.40 5.97
C PHE A 277 -2.11 3.09 7.40
N THR A 278 -1.61 4.12 8.07
CA THR A 278 -1.46 4.16 9.52
C THR A 278 -2.77 4.63 10.14
N VAL A 279 -3.20 4.10 11.29
CA VAL A 279 -4.51 4.49 11.87
C VAL A 279 -4.59 5.99 12.13
N GLN A 280 -3.52 6.58 12.67
CA GLN A 280 -3.41 8.02 12.84
C GLN A 280 -2.70 8.66 11.63
N PRO A 281 -3.13 9.86 11.19
CA PRO A 281 -2.45 10.62 10.16
C PRO A 281 -1.10 11.13 10.67
N ASN A 282 -0.23 11.57 9.76
CA ASN A 282 1.07 12.18 10.07
C ASN A 282 2.06 11.26 10.83
N LEU A 283 1.88 9.95 10.72
CA LEU A 283 2.86 8.99 11.24
C LEU A 283 3.86 8.58 10.14
N GLU A 284 5.14 8.79 10.42
CA GLU A 284 6.22 8.47 9.50
C GLU A 284 6.75 7.05 9.76
N THR A 285 6.58 6.14 8.80
CA THR A 285 7.19 4.81 8.88
C THR A 285 7.43 4.21 7.50
N LYS A 286 8.42 3.30 7.43
CA LYS A 286 8.73 2.52 6.22
C LYS A 286 7.97 1.21 6.28
N PHE A 287 7.39 0.82 5.16
CA PHE A 287 6.66 -0.44 5.05
C PHE A 287 7.01 -1.21 3.77
N LEU A 288 6.82 -2.52 3.86
CA LEU A 288 6.89 -3.44 2.75
C LEU A 288 5.49 -4.00 2.52
N LEU A 289 4.90 -3.64 1.38
CA LEU A 289 3.65 -4.23 0.91
C LEU A 289 3.96 -5.42 0.02
N ARG A 290 3.29 -6.54 0.26
CA ARG A 290 3.31 -7.72 -0.59
C ARG A 290 1.87 -8.11 -0.91
N ILE A 291 1.54 -8.19 -2.19
CA ILE A 291 0.23 -8.63 -2.66
C ILE A 291 0.46 -9.93 -3.42
N PHE A 292 -0.10 -11.02 -2.92
CA PHE A 292 -0.11 -12.31 -3.60
C PHE A 292 -1.46 -12.53 -4.25
N THR A 293 -1.44 -12.96 -5.50
CA THR A 293 -2.62 -13.34 -6.25
C THR A 293 -2.46 -14.70 -6.86
N ASP A 294 -3.62 -15.32 -7.01
CA ASP A 294 -3.74 -16.71 -7.33
C ASP A 294 -4.00 -16.89 -8.85
N GLU A 295 -4.75 -15.96 -9.44
CA GLU A 295 -5.00 -15.82 -10.87
C GLU A 295 -4.15 -14.72 -11.53
N VAL A 296 -4.18 -14.65 -12.86
CA VAL A 296 -3.48 -13.58 -13.61
C VAL A 296 -4.14 -12.23 -13.31
N SER A 297 -3.47 -11.44 -12.49
CA SER A 297 -3.86 -10.07 -12.14
C SER A 297 -2.76 -9.08 -12.53
N ASN A 298 -3.17 -7.91 -13.01
CA ASN A 298 -2.26 -6.79 -13.19
C ASN A 298 -2.31 -5.94 -11.92
N ILE A 299 -1.15 -5.77 -11.27
CA ILE A 299 -1.03 -4.99 -10.04
C ILE A 299 0.02 -3.92 -10.28
N TRP A 300 -0.35 -2.66 -10.06
CA TRP A 300 0.58 -1.54 -10.18
C TRP A 300 0.31 -0.51 -9.09
N GLU A 301 1.34 0.23 -8.73
CA GLU A 301 1.16 1.40 -7.89
C GLU A 301 0.51 2.51 -8.73
N VAL A 302 -0.55 3.10 -8.19
CA VAL A 302 -1.18 4.27 -8.79
C VAL A 302 -0.32 5.48 -8.49
N ASN A 303 0.59 5.76 -9.41
CA ASN A 303 1.31 7.02 -9.48
C ASN A 303 0.78 7.81 -10.67
N ASP A 304 0.71 9.14 -10.50
CA ASP A 304 0.50 10.00 -11.66
C ASP A 304 1.80 9.96 -12.48
N GLU A 305 1.71 9.90 -13.81
CA GLU A 305 2.89 9.92 -14.67
C GLU A 305 3.73 11.17 -14.38
N ASN A 306 5.07 11.04 -14.44
CA ASN A 306 5.98 12.16 -14.25
C ASN A 306 5.88 13.10 -15.46
N VAL A 307 4.85 13.95 -15.52
CA VAL A 307 4.67 14.93 -16.59
C VAL A 307 5.51 16.16 -16.26
N ILE A 308 6.72 16.20 -16.82
CA ILE A 308 7.61 17.37 -16.86
C ILE A 308 7.00 18.38 -17.83
N CYS A 309 6.57 19.54 -17.37
CA CYS A 309 5.96 20.53 -18.26
C CYS A 309 6.80 21.76 -18.41
N ARG A 310 7.46 21.79 -19.55
CA ARG A 310 8.32 22.88 -19.99
C ARG A 310 7.51 24.16 -20.36
N GLU A 311 6.20 24.17 -20.16
CA GLU A 311 5.27 25.16 -20.74
C GLU A 311 5.06 26.45 -19.92
N LEU A 312 5.60 26.59 -18.70
CA LEU A 312 5.66 27.90 -18.02
C LEU A 312 6.47 28.94 -18.82
N THR A 313 7.27 28.49 -19.78
CA THR A 313 8.05 29.34 -20.69
C THR A 313 7.30 29.66 -21.99
N PHE A 314 6.22 28.95 -22.35
CA PHE A 314 5.57 29.10 -23.67
C PHE A 314 4.34 30.03 -23.66
N THR A 315 3.68 30.21 -22.51
CA THR A 315 2.72 31.33 -22.29
C THR A 315 3.40 32.71 -22.32
N TYR A 316 4.74 32.74 -22.37
CA TYR A 316 5.54 33.95 -22.50
C TYR A 316 5.33 34.70 -23.82
N ASN A 317 4.89 34.07 -24.92
CA ASN A 317 4.84 34.76 -26.22
C ASN A 317 3.46 35.27 -26.64
N ALA A 318 2.36 34.69 -26.14
CA ALA A 318 1.01 35.10 -26.55
C ALA A 318 0.47 36.28 -25.71
N ASP A 319 0.81 36.36 -24.42
CA ASP A 319 0.24 37.36 -23.51
C ASP A 319 1.09 38.65 -23.37
N VAL A 320 2.32 38.70 -23.90
CA VAL A 320 3.19 39.89 -23.77
C VAL A 320 2.59 41.15 -24.42
N MET A 321 1.76 40.98 -25.46
CA MET A 321 1.06 42.09 -26.11
C MET A 321 -0.15 42.60 -25.29
N THR A 322 -0.76 41.76 -24.45
CA THR A 322 -1.85 42.12 -23.53
C THR A 322 -1.32 42.67 -22.19
N LEU A 323 -0.13 42.24 -21.77
CA LEU A 323 0.46 42.48 -20.44
C LEU A 323 1.08 43.87 -20.20
N GLN A 324 1.32 44.69 -21.23
CA GLN A 324 1.82 46.05 -21.02
C GLN A 324 0.79 46.96 -20.32
N ASN A 325 -0.50 46.60 -20.34
CA ASN A 325 -1.58 47.41 -19.80
C ASN A 325 -1.95 47.12 -18.33
N ASP A 326 -1.63 45.94 -17.79
CA ASP A 326 -2.12 45.54 -16.46
C ASP A 326 -1.24 46.00 -15.29
N PHE A 327 0.00 46.46 -15.54
CA PHE A 327 0.91 46.90 -14.47
C PHE A 327 1.53 48.29 -14.70
N PRO A 328 0.74 49.37 -14.62
CA PRO A 328 1.25 50.74 -14.70
C PRO A 328 2.30 51.07 -13.63
N ILE A 329 2.26 50.39 -12.49
CA ILE A 329 3.24 50.50 -11.40
C ILE A 329 4.59 49.89 -11.80
N LEU A 330 4.59 48.75 -12.50
CA LEU A 330 5.81 48.13 -13.03
C LEU A 330 6.42 48.96 -14.14
N ASN A 331 5.62 49.46 -15.08
CA ASN A 331 6.10 50.32 -16.15
C ASN A 331 6.74 51.61 -15.60
N LYS A 332 6.17 52.20 -14.53
CA LYS A 332 6.79 53.34 -13.84
C LYS A 332 8.10 52.98 -13.12
N MET A 333 8.21 51.78 -12.55
CA MET A 333 9.42 51.33 -11.86
C MET A 333 10.51 50.84 -12.82
N MET A 334 10.15 50.31 -13.99
CA MET A 334 11.05 49.84 -15.04
C MET A 334 12.09 50.90 -15.44
N HIS A 335 11.73 52.18 -15.48
CA HIS A 335 12.67 53.25 -15.83
C HIS A 335 13.75 53.51 -14.78
N LYS A 336 13.55 53.08 -13.53
CA LYS A 336 14.50 53.26 -12.42
C LYS A 336 15.35 52.02 -12.13
N ILE A 337 15.07 50.90 -12.81
CA ILE A 337 15.74 49.62 -12.58
C ILE A 337 16.97 49.51 -13.50
N PRO A 338 18.15 49.10 -12.97
CA PRO A 338 19.34 48.85 -13.79
C PRO A 338 19.10 47.78 -14.87
N THR A 339 19.95 47.76 -15.90
CA THR A 339 19.87 46.78 -17.00
C THR A 339 20.06 45.34 -16.53
N GLU A 340 20.89 45.14 -15.50
CA GLU A 340 21.10 43.86 -14.83
C GLU A 340 20.64 43.92 -13.37
N ILE A 341 19.94 42.88 -12.92
CA ILE A 341 19.37 42.80 -11.57
C ILE A 341 19.99 41.60 -10.85
N ASP A 342 20.66 41.86 -9.71
CA ASP A 342 21.14 40.80 -8.82
C ASP A 342 20.07 40.39 -7.78
N ALA A 343 20.35 39.36 -6.98
CA ALA A 343 19.39 38.85 -5.99
C ALA A 343 19.00 39.88 -4.91
N LEU A 344 19.91 40.78 -4.52
CA LEU A 344 19.67 41.81 -3.51
C LEU A 344 18.80 42.95 -4.07
N MET A 345 19.03 43.33 -5.32
CA MET A 345 18.24 44.30 -6.06
C MET A 345 16.85 43.75 -6.32
N LEU A 346 16.73 42.49 -6.76
CA LEU A 346 15.44 41.82 -6.92
C LEU A 346 14.66 41.78 -5.60
N GLN A 347 15.33 41.48 -4.49
CA GLN A 347 14.71 41.49 -3.17
C GLN A 347 14.20 42.90 -2.79
N LYS A 348 14.98 43.96 -3.04
CA LYS A 348 14.55 45.33 -2.78
C LYS A 348 13.31 45.69 -3.61
N ILE A 349 13.32 45.37 -4.91
CA ILE A 349 12.21 45.62 -5.82
C ILE A 349 10.94 44.89 -5.34
N LEU A 350 11.04 43.58 -5.10
CA LEU A 350 9.91 42.77 -4.64
C LEU A 350 9.44 43.21 -3.24
N ARG A 351 10.31 43.62 -2.33
CA ARG A 351 9.91 44.14 -1.00
C ARG A 351 9.12 45.44 -1.08
N THR A 352 9.34 46.25 -2.11
CA THR A 352 8.56 47.47 -2.35
C THR A 352 7.20 47.16 -2.98
N SER A 353 7.08 46.10 -3.79
CA SER A 353 5.90 45.83 -4.62
C SER A 353 5.07 44.60 -4.24
N TRP A 354 5.53 43.72 -3.35
CA TRP A 354 4.87 42.42 -3.08
C TRP A 354 3.42 42.54 -2.60
N ARG A 355 3.10 43.54 -1.78
CA ARG A 355 1.72 43.80 -1.32
C ARG A 355 0.85 44.42 -2.40
N SER A 356 1.37 45.43 -3.09
CA SER A 356 0.60 46.17 -4.10
C SER A 356 0.30 45.34 -5.33
N LEU A 357 1.17 44.39 -5.67
CA LEU A 357 1.01 43.48 -6.80
C LEU A 357 0.43 42.11 -6.39
N ASN A 358 0.05 41.94 -5.12
CA ASN A 358 -0.45 40.68 -4.54
C ASN A 358 0.41 39.48 -4.95
N LEU A 359 1.73 39.56 -4.77
CA LEU A 359 2.67 38.53 -5.24
C LEU A 359 2.88 37.42 -4.21
N LEU A 360 2.95 37.80 -2.93
CA LEU A 360 3.34 36.91 -1.84
C LEU A 360 2.50 37.21 -0.60
N CYS A 361 2.34 36.22 0.28
CA CYS A 361 1.69 36.38 1.57
C CYS A 361 2.63 37.00 2.63
N GLU A 362 3.94 36.81 2.46
CA GLU A 362 4.99 37.30 3.37
C GLU A 362 6.07 38.09 2.62
N LYS A 363 6.97 38.74 3.37
CA LYS A 363 8.07 39.52 2.78
C LYS A 363 9.07 38.56 2.10
N PRO A 364 9.44 38.76 0.83
CA PRO A 364 10.33 37.84 0.12
C PRO A 364 11.69 37.71 0.79
N SER A 365 12.15 36.47 1.01
CA SER A 365 13.50 36.19 1.47
C SER A 365 14.52 36.39 0.34
N LEU A 366 15.79 36.42 0.72
CA LEU A 366 16.89 36.46 -0.24
C LEU A 366 17.05 35.12 -0.96
N GLU A 367 16.69 34.00 -0.31
CA GLU A 367 16.74 32.66 -0.88
C GLU A 367 15.75 32.51 -2.03
N LEU A 368 14.52 33.02 -1.89
CA LEU A 368 13.54 33.08 -2.97
C LEU A 368 14.07 33.88 -4.17
N CYS A 369 14.65 35.06 -3.93
CA CYS A 369 15.18 35.90 -4.99
C CYS A 369 16.35 35.25 -5.75
N ARG A 370 17.23 34.54 -5.04
CA ARG A 370 18.32 33.76 -5.66
C ARG A 370 17.78 32.65 -6.56
N ASN A 371 16.78 31.91 -6.08
CA ASN A 371 16.18 30.81 -6.82
C ASN A 371 15.39 31.29 -8.05
N LEU A 372 14.68 32.41 -7.96
CA LEU A 372 14.01 33.04 -9.10
C LEU A 372 15.01 33.49 -10.17
N ILE A 373 16.17 34.02 -9.78
CA ILE A 373 17.24 34.37 -10.72
C ILE A 373 17.79 33.11 -11.39
N MET A 374 18.08 32.05 -10.62
CA MET A 374 18.57 30.78 -11.18
C MET A 374 17.62 30.17 -12.22
N LEU A 375 16.30 30.32 -12.07
CA LEU A 375 15.33 29.86 -13.07
C LEU A 375 15.46 30.56 -14.44
N ARG A 376 15.95 31.81 -14.47
CA ARG A 376 16.01 32.66 -15.67
C ARG A 376 17.43 33.03 -16.10
N ASP A 377 18.44 32.49 -15.41
CA ASP A 377 19.86 32.74 -15.65
C ASP A 377 20.57 31.44 -16.08
N PRO A 378 20.39 31.02 -17.35
CA PRO A 378 21.00 29.78 -17.87
C PRO A 378 22.53 29.84 -17.87
N MET A 379 23.12 31.03 -17.77
CA MET A 379 24.57 31.26 -17.79
C MET A 379 25.18 31.35 -16.38
N ILE A 380 24.38 31.21 -15.32
CA ILE A 380 24.84 31.22 -13.91
C ILE A 380 25.66 32.48 -13.60
N THR A 381 25.25 33.61 -14.15
CA THR A 381 25.87 34.93 -13.91
C THR A 381 25.50 35.51 -12.54
N GLY A 382 24.46 34.96 -11.88
CA GLY A 382 23.87 35.48 -10.66
C GLY A 382 23.00 36.72 -10.89
N LYS A 383 22.66 37.03 -12.15
CA LYS A 383 21.94 38.23 -12.54
C LYS A 383 20.92 37.93 -13.66
N ILE A 384 19.87 38.75 -13.73
CA ILE A 384 18.88 38.71 -14.81
C ILE A 384 18.79 40.04 -15.55
N SER A 385 18.41 39.99 -16.82
CA SER A 385 18.07 41.19 -17.59
C SER A 385 16.77 41.81 -17.09
N ARG A 386 16.66 43.13 -17.12
CA ARG A 386 15.41 43.86 -16.84
C ARG A 386 14.20 43.37 -17.63
N ASN A 387 14.41 42.78 -18.81
CA ASN A 387 13.34 42.28 -19.68
C ASN A 387 12.70 40.98 -19.14
N GLU A 388 13.40 40.24 -18.28
CA GLU A 388 12.90 38.99 -17.68
C GLU A 388 12.04 39.25 -16.43
N LEU A 389 12.09 40.45 -15.87
CA LEU A 389 11.40 40.80 -14.62
C LEU A 389 9.86 40.65 -14.72
N PRO A 390 9.17 41.08 -15.80
CA PRO A 390 7.74 40.84 -15.94
C PRO A 390 7.37 39.36 -15.91
N GLY A 391 8.17 38.49 -16.54
CA GLY A 391 7.96 37.04 -16.55
C GLY A 391 8.05 36.42 -15.15
N LEU A 392 9.00 36.88 -14.32
CA LEU A 392 9.11 36.43 -12.93
C LEU A 392 7.90 36.87 -12.09
N ILE A 393 7.42 38.10 -12.27
CA ILE A 393 6.29 38.63 -11.53
C ILE A 393 5.01 37.88 -11.89
N TYR A 394 4.79 37.62 -13.18
CA TYR A 394 3.68 36.80 -13.63
C TYR A 394 3.73 35.39 -13.02
N THR A 395 4.92 34.76 -13.03
CA THR A 395 5.13 33.46 -12.40
C THR A 395 4.71 33.51 -10.92
N LEU A 396 5.11 34.53 -10.17
CA LEU A 396 4.70 34.72 -8.77
C LEU A 396 3.19 34.91 -8.62
N GLN A 397 2.53 35.68 -9.50
CA GLN A 397 1.07 35.87 -9.47
C GLN A 397 0.31 34.60 -9.79
N TYR A 398 0.80 33.82 -10.74
CA TYR A 398 0.26 32.51 -11.07
C TYR A 398 0.27 31.60 -9.84
N TRP A 399 1.43 31.46 -9.20
CA TRP A 399 1.57 30.68 -7.95
C TRP A 399 0.71 31.22 -6.82
N ARG A 400 0.59 32.55 -6.66
CA ARG A 400 -0.30 33.17 -5.68
C ARG A 400 -1.75 32.80 -5.92
N THR A 401 -2.19 32.81 -7.17
CA THR A 401 -3.58 32.53 -7.58
C THR A 401 -3.91 31.07 -7.33
N ALA A 402 -3.00 30.15 -7.67
CA ALA A 402 -3.12 28.73 -7.34
C ALA A 402 -3.19 28.50 -5.82
N PHE A 403 -2.28 29.13 -5.05
CA PHE A 403 -2.26 29.03 -3.59
C PHE A 403 -3.54 29.58 -2.94
N ALA A 404 -4.08 30.68 -3.46
CA ALA A 404 -5.31 31.28 -2.94
C ALA A 404 -6.53 30.34 -3.02
N LYS A 405 -6.58 29.44 -4.02
CA LYS A 405 -7.66 28.45 -4.15
C LYS A 405 -7.67 27.43 -3.01
N GLN A 406 -6.51 27.16 -2.40
CA GLN A 406 -6.34 26.13 -1.37
C GLN A 406 -6.08 26.72 0.03
N ASP A 407 -6.01 28.06 0.16
CA ASP A 407 -5.95 28.78 1.43
C ASP A 407 -7.36 29.17 1.86
N SER A 408 -8.10 28.20 2.40
CA SER A 408 -9.50 28.35 2.82
C SER A 408 -9.73 29.44 3.88
N ASN A 409 -8.68 29.82 4.63
CA ASN A 409 -8.77 30.78 5.72
C ASN A 409 -8.08 32.12 5.42
N ASN A 410 -7.49 32.28 4.22
CA ASN A 410 -6.72 33.46 3.79
C ASN A 410 -5.64 33.86 4.82
N ARG A 411 -5.07 32.87 5.53
CA ARG A 411 -4.09 33.07 6.61
C ARG A 411 -2.65 33.08 6.08
N GLY A 412 -2.47 32.90 4.77
CA GLY A 412 -1.15 32.79 4.14
C GLY A 412 -0.47 31.44 4.38
N LYS A 413 -1.20 30.43 4.89
CA LYS A 413 -0.71 29.09 5.19
C LYS A 413 -1.74 28.05 4.76
N THR A 414 -1.28 26.98 4.14
CA THR A 414 -2.12 25.83 3.76
C THR A 414 -1.55 24.52 4.32
N SER A 415 -2.38 23.49 4.37
CA SER A 415 -1.95 22.14 4.77
C SER A 415 -0.98 21.57 3.74
N SER A 416 0.09 20.93 4.19
CA SER A 416 1.05 20.27 3.30
C SER A 416 0.42 19.15 2.45
N PHE A 417 -0.68 18.54 2.91
CA PHE A 417 -1.46 17.57 2.12
C PHE A 417 -2.11 18.19 0.88
N ASN A 418 -2.40 19.50 0.92
CA ASN A 418 -2.98 20.21 -0.23
C ASN A 418 -1.93 20.51 -1.31
N PHE A 419 -0.64 20.33 -1.01
CA PHE A 419 0.44 20.59 -1.97
C PHE A 419 0.27 19.77 -3.26
N ARG A 420 -0.22 18.53 -3.16
CA ARG A 420 -0.50 17.71 -4.36
C ARG A 420 -1.56 18.36 -5.25
N ASN A 421 -2.66 18.83 -4.66
CA ASN A 421 -3.74 19.50 -5.39
C ASN A 421 -3.26 20.84 -5.94
N LEU A 422 -2.44 21.57 -5.18
CA LEU A 422 -1.81 22.82 -5.62
C LEU A 422 -0.95 22.64 -6.86
N LEU A 423 -0.12 21.60 -6.90
CA LEU A 423 0.71 21.29 -8.07
C LEU A 423 -0.13 20.89 -9.29
N TRP A 424 -1.31 20.30 -9.06
CA TRP A 424 -2.25 19.96 -10.12
C TRP A 424 -2.96 21.21 -10.67
N ASP A 425 -3.40 22.11 -9.78
CA ASP A 425 -4.01 23.39 -10.14
C ASP A 425 -3.01 24.36 -10.81
N ALA A 426 -1.73 24.24 -10.46
CA ALA A 426 -0.64 25.06 -10.97
C ALA A 426 0.05 24.47 -12.20
N GLU A 427 -0.56 23.49 -12.86
CA GLU A 427 -0.08 22.80 -14.05
C GLU A 427 1.45 22.64 -14.11
N ARG A 428 1.87 21.58 -13.40
CA ARG A 428 2.91 20.62 -13.79
C ARG A 428 4.36 20.99 -13.41
N PHE A 429 4.81 20.50 -12.25
CA PHE A 429 6.08 19.78 -12.07
C PHE A 429 6.13 19.08 -10.70
N THR A 430 6.80 17.93 -10.63
CA THR A 430 7.04 17.19 -9.39
C THR A 430 8.51 16.82 -9.26
N THR A 431 9.16 17.25 -8.17
CA THR A 431 10.07 16.46 -7.32
C THR A 431 10.35 17.24 -6.05
N VAL A 432 9.60 17.01 -4.98
CA VAL A 432 9.89 17.66 -3.70
C VAL A 432 9.97 16.62 -2.60
N GLU A 433 11.17 16.08 -2.40
CA GLU A 433 11.40 15.04 -1.40
C GLU A 433 12.10 15.53 -0.11
N LYS A 434 12.41 16.82 0.06
CA LYS A 434 13.41 17.21 1.08
C LYS A 434 13.03 18.22 2.18
N LYS A 435 11.83 18.81 2.26
CA LYS A 435 11.52 19.83 3.30
C LYS A 435 10.15 19.76 4.01
N MET A 436 9.34 18.72 3.84
CA MET A 436 8.06 18.61 4.58
C MET A 436 8.27 18.03 5.98
N LYS A 437 8.56 18.90 6.96
CA LYS A 437 8.57 18.54 8.39
C LYS A 437 7.67 19.42 9.26
N GLU A 438 7.02 20.43 8.69
CA GLU A 438 6.14 21.32 9.42
C GLU A 438 4.72 21.16 8.87
N ASN A 439 3.73 21.01 9.76
CA ASN A 439 2.34 20.68 9.42
C ASN A 439 1.58 21.81 8.69
N GLY A 440 2.31 22.77 8.11
CA GLY A 440 1.80 23.85 7.26
C GLY A 440 2.89 24.31 6.30
N MET A 441 2.48 24.80 5.14
CA MET A 441 3.36 25.32 4.09
C MET A 441 2.97 26.75 3.74
N THR A 442 3.97 27.63 3.65
CA THR A 442 3.81 28.99 3.13
C THR A 442 3.96 29.01 1.59
N LEU A 443 3.44 30.06 0.95
CA LEU A 443 3.58 30.25 -0.50
C LEU A 443 5.06 30.33 -0.94
N GLU A 444 5.93 30.92 -0.11
CA GLU A 444 7.35 31.02 -0.41
C GLU A 444 8.04 29.65 -0.37
N GLU A 445 7.76 28.82 0.65
CA GLU A 445 8.26 27.44 0.71
C GLU A 445 7.76 26.64 -0.49
N MET A 446 6.49 26.79 -0.87
CA MET A 446 5.92 26.13 -2.04
C MET A 446 6.69 26.48 -3.33
N ILE A 447 6.96 27.76 -3.56
CA ILE A 447 7.71 28.22 -4.74
C ILE A 447 9.14 27.67 -4.69
N LEU A 448 9.83 27.77 -3.55
CA LEU A 448 11.18 27.25 -3.38
C LEU A 448 11.26 25.76 -3.68
N LEU A 449 10.29 24.98 -3.17
CA LEU A 449 10.21 23.55 -3.41
C LEU A 449 10.05 23.21 -4.90
N THR A 450 9.29 24.02 -5.63
CA THR A 450 9.10 23.86 -7.08
C THR A 450 10.34 24.26 -7.88
N ILE A 451 11.15 25.20 -7.38
CA ILE A 451 12.39 25.60 -8.07
C ILE A 451 13.50 24.56 -7.93
N TYR A 452 13.57 23.87 -6.78
CA TYR A 452 14.55 22.82 -6.53
C TYR A 452 14.20 21.47 -7.15
N SER A 453 13.00 21.33 -7.72
CA SER A 453 12.54 20.14 -8.43
C SER A 453 12.86 20.22 -9.92
#